data_AF-A0A8S3IA45-F1
#
_entry.id   AF-A0A8S3IA45-F1
#
_cell.length_a   1.000
_cell.length_b   1.000
_cell.length_c   1.000
_cell.angle_alpha   90.00
_cell.angle_beta   90.00
_cell.angle_gamma   90.00
#
_symmetry.space_group_name_H-M   'P 1'
#
loop_
_entity.id
_entity.type
_entity.pdbx_description
1 polymer ?
#
loop_
_entity_poly.entity_id
_entity_poly.type
_entity_poly.pdbx_seq_one_letter_code
_entity_poly.pdbx_strand_id
1 'polypeptide(L)'
;VLDRESQMDNPNPQWLADSSWDNITELAKLANFHGIIESFEQYPRDWFQWFQAGEPENTAMPGEWDSVNELQKMLIVRSLRSDRVPFCVTKFIINNLGSKFVEPPILDLSSVYEDSLPKTPIIFVLSPGVDPSANLTALAEKMDFRKNFLPLSLGQGQAPIATQNIAEGVRLLPMKTLMLLHSSLNSAKSSLTYSSDYSTRKFCID
;
A
#
# COMPACT_ATOMS: atom_id res chain seq x y z
N VAL A 1 -25.60 -5.04 -10.64
CA VAL A 1 -26.97 -4.66 -10.25
C VAL A 1 -27.47 -5.78 -9.37
N LEU A 2 -27.83 -5.48 -8.13
CA LEU A 2 -28.39 -6.46 -7.20
C LEU A 2 -29.85 -6.71 -7.63
N ASP A 3 -30.23 -7.98 -7.81
CA ASP A 3 -31.62 -8.35 -8.04
C ASP A 3 -32.35 -8.39 -6.69
N ARG A 4 -33.10 -7.33 -6.40
CA ARG A 4 -33.81 -7.16 -5.13
C ARG A 4 -35.21 -7.77 -5.15
N GLU A 5 -35.72 -8.20 -6.31
CA GLU A 5 -37.09 -8.73 -6.42
C GLU A 5 -37.22 -10.14 -5.85
N SER A 6 -36.12 -10.90 -5.84
CA SER A 6 -36.05 -12.28 -5.33
C SER A 6 -35.32 -12.40 -3.98
N GLN A 7 -34.92 -11.27 -3.39
CA GLN A 7 -34.16 -11.21 -2.14
C GLN A 7 -35.07 -11.40 -0.93
N MET A 8 -34.61 -12.20 0.05
CA MET A 8 -35.30 -12.33 1.33
C MET A 8 -35.29 -11.02 2.12
N ASP A 9 -36.39 -10.74 2.83
CA ASP A 9 -36.50 -9.58 3.70
C ASP A 9 -35.43 -9.61 4.80
N ASN A 10 -34.94 -8.43 5.19
CA ASN A 10 -33.98 -8.30 6.28
C ASN A 10 -34.66 -8.69 7.61
N PRO A 11 -34.23 -9.76 8.30
CA PRO A 11 -34.85 -10.20 9.55
C PRO A 11 -34.54 -9.27 10.72
N ASN A 12 -33.55 -8.37 10.57
CA ASN A 12 -32.99 -7.54 11.63
C ASN A 12 -32.90 -6.04 11.24
N PRO A 13 -33.97 -5.41 10.73
CA PRO A 13 -33.91 -4.06 10.15
C PRO A 13 -33.62 -2.95 11.18
N GLN A 14 -33.71 -3.26 12.48
CA GLN A 14 -33.45 -2.31 13.57
C GLN A 14 -31.97 -1.93 13.71
N TRP A 15 -31.06 -2.81 13.30
CA TRP A 15 -29.63 -2.62 13.46
C TRP A 15 -28.80 -3.00 12.23
N LEU A 16 -29.33 -3.87 11.37
CA LEU A 16 -28.66 -4.28 10.15
C LEU A 16 -29.12 -3.40 8.99
N ALA A 17 -28.21 -2.62 8.42
CA ALA A 17 -28.51 -1.79 7.27
C ALA A 17 -28.77 -2.64 6.01
N ASP A 18 -29.67 -2.19 5.14
CA ASP A 18 -30.04 -2.90 3.91
C ASP A 18 -28.83 -3.19 3.01
N SER A 19 -27.85 -2.28 2.96
CA SER A 19 -26.62 -2.50 2.20
C SER A 19 -25.76 -3.64 2.75
N SER A 20 -25.79 -3.87 4.06
CA SER A 20 -25.10 -5.00 4.71
C SER A 20 -25.89 -6.29 4.50
N TRP A 21 -27.23 -6.21 4.53
CA TRP A 21 -28.09 -7.34 4.20
C TRP A 21 -27.94 -7.78 2.74
N ASP A 22 -27.88 -6.84 1.79
CA ASP A 22 -27.55 -7.07 0.39
C ASP A 22 -26.23 -7.84 0.25
N ASN A 23 -25.21 -7.51 1.05
CA ASN A 23 -23.95 -8.26 1.03
C ASN A 23 -24.08 -9.67 1.58
N ILE A 24 -24.93 -9.89 2.60
CA ILE A 24 -25.16 -11.22 3.18
C ILE A 24 -25.96 -12.11 2.23
N THR A 25 -26.99 -11.58 1.58
CA THR A 25 -27.82 -12.33 0.63
C THR A 25 -27.03 -12.71 -0.62
N GLU A 26 -26.14 -11.84 -1.11
CA GLU A 26 -25.19 -12.23 -2.17
C GLU A 26 -24.15 -13.25 -1.68
N LEU A 27 -23.66 -13.11 -0.45
CA LEU A 27 -22.72 -14.08 0.13
C LEU A 27 -23.35 -15.48 0.23
N ALA A 28 -24.64 -15.56 0.60
CA ALA A 28 -25.39 -16.80 0.73
C ALA A 28 -25.50 -17.60 -0.59
N LYS A 29 -25.34 -16.96 -1.75
CA LYS A 29 -25.34 -17.64 -3.06
C LYS A 29 -24.11 -18.51 -3.30
N LEU A 30 -23.05 -18.34 -2.50
CA LEU A 30 -21.84 -19.14 -2.58
C LEU A 30 -22.03 -20.46 -1.82
N ALA A 31 -21.56 -21.57 -2.41
CA ALA A 31 -21.80 -22.92 -1.88
C ALA A 31 -21.36 -23.14 -0.42
N ASN A 32 -20.32 -22.43 0.02
CA ASN A 32 -19.79 -22.54 1.37
C ASN A 32 -20.48 -21.61 2.40
N PHE A 33 -21.53 -20.90 1.98
CA PHE A 33 -22.26 -19.94 2.79
C PHE A 33 -23.77 -20.23 2.83
N HIS A 34 -24.21 -21.38 2.32
CA HIS A 34 -25.58 -21.84 2.53
C HIS A 34 -25.89 -21.92 4.03
N GLY A 35 -27.09 -21.51 4.45
CA GLY A 35 -27.49 -21.46 5.86
C GLY A 35 -27.22 -20.11 6.54
N ILE A 36 -26.50 -19.17 5.90
CA ILE A 36 -26.12 -17.92 6.58
C ILE A 36 -27.33 -17.03 6.84
N ILE A 37 -28.30 -17.01 5.93
CA ILE A 37 -29.53 -16.22 6.09
C ILE A 37 -30.34 -16.77 7.26
N GLU A 38 -30.52 -18.09 7.29
CA GLU A 38 -31.21 -18.82 8.35
C GLU A 38 -30.56 -18.60 9.72
N SER A 39 -29.23 -18.50 9.77
CA SER A 39 -28.48 -18.19 10.99
C SER A 39 -28.81 -16.80 11.54
N PHE A 40 -29.04 -15.80 10.70
CA PHE A 40 -29.46 -14.46 11.14
C PHE A 40 -30.89 -14.44 11.71
N GLU A 41 -31.76 -15.33 11.23
CA GLU A 41 -33.11 -15.52 11.76
C GLU A 41 -33.10 -16.32 13.08
N GLN A 42 -32.25 -17.35 13.17
CA GLN A 42 -32.17 -18.24 14.32
C GLN A 42 -31.42 -17.62 15.50
N TYR A 43 -30.35 -16.86 15.24
CA TYR A 43 -29.46 -16.29 16.26
C TYR A 43 -29.35 -14.75 16.19
N PRO A 44 -30.45 -13.98 16.15
CA PRO A 44 -30.40 -12.54 15.91
C PRO A 44 -29.67 -11.77 17.01
N ARG A 45 -29.76 -12.23 18.27
CA ARG A 45 -29.07 -11.62 19.42
C ARG A 45 -27.56 -11.83 19.36
N ASP A 46 -27.12 -13.02 18.97
CA ASP A 46 -25.70 -13.36 18.93
C ASP A 46 -25.01 -12.64 17.77
N TRP A 47 -25.67 -12.56 16.62
CA TRP A 47 -25.22 -11.73 15.49
C TRP A 47 -25.15 -10.25 15.84
N PHE A 48 -26.14 -9.72 16.57
CA PHE A 48 -26.11 -8.33 17.02
C PHE A 48 -24.98 -8.06 18.03
N GLN A 49 -24.71 -8.99 18.95
CA GLN A 49 -23.57 -8.88 19.87
C GLN A 49 -22.23 -8.95 19.14
N TRP A 50 -22.11 -9.90 18.19
CA TRP A 50 -20.93 -10.03 17.35
C TRP A 50 -20.69 -8.75 16.54
N PHE A 51 -21.73 -8.22 15.89
CA PHE A 51 -21.65 -6.99 15.10
C PHE A 51 -21.19 -5.77 15.93
N GLN A 52 -21.65 -5.65 17.17
CA GLN A 52 -21.29 -4.56 18.08
C GLN A 52 -19.91 -4.71 18.74
N ALA A 53 -19.28 -5.89 18.65
CA ALA A 53 -17.95 -6.09 19.21
C ALA A 53 -16.96 -5.08 18.61
N GLY A 54 -15.99 -4.63 19.41
CA GLY A 54 -14.93 -3.75 18.91
C GLY A 54 -14.06 -4.44 17.86
N GLU A 55 -13.81 -5.74 18.06
CA GLU A 55 -12.94 -6.58 17.23
C GLU A 55 -13.63 -7.92 16.87
N PRO A 56 -14.72 -7.87 16.08
CA PRO A 56 -15.54 -9.04 15.75
C PRO A 56 -14.76 -10.16 15.03
N GLU A 57 -13.70 -9.82 14.31
CA GLU A 57 -12.81 -10.78 13.67
C GLU A 57 -12.05 -11.67 14.68
N ASN A 58 -11.94 -11.23 15.93
CA ASN A 58 -11.27 -11.94 17.02
C ASN A 58 -12.23 -12.60 18.01
N THR A 59 -13.55 -12.44 17.85
CA THR A 59 -14.56 -13.11 18.69
C THR A 59 -15.03 -14.42 18.05
N ALA A 60 -15.64 -15.30 18.86
CA ALA A 60 -16.32 -16.49 18.35
C ALA A 60 -17.50 -16.08 17.46
N MET A 61 -17.70 -16.79 16.35
CA MET A 61 -18.81 -16.51 15.44
C MET A 61 -20.12 -17.09 16.00
N PRO A 62 -21.28 -16.51 15.66
CA PRO A 62 -22.58 -17.04 16.10
C PRO A 62 -22.88 -18.44 15.54
N GLY A 63 -23.39 -19.33 16.39
CA GLY A 63 -23.88 -20.65 16.00
C GLY A 63 -22.82 -21.55 15.35
N GLU A 64 -23.17 -22.16 14.22
CA GLU A 64 -22.29 -23.08 13.48
C GLU A 64 -21.17 -22.38 12.68
N TRP A 65 -21.22 -21.05 12.59
CA TRP A 65 -20.28 -20.24 11.81
C TRP A 65 -18.91 -20.10 12.48
N ASP A 66 -18.73 -20.64 13.69
CA ASP A 66 -17.41 -20.67 14.35
C ASP A 66 -16.45 -21.67 13.68
N SER A 67 -16.99 -22.57 12.85
CA SER A 67 -16.21 -23.56 12.08
C SER A 67 -15.62 -23.03 10.77
N VAL A 68 -15.91 -21.78 10.38
CA VAL A 68 -15.42 -21.22 9.12
C VAL A 68 -13.92 -20.95 9.14
N ASN A 69 -13.29 -21.05 7.98
CA ASN A 69 -11.89 -20.68 7.83
C ASN A 69 -11.68 -19.16 7.82
N GLU A 70 -10.42 -18.73 7.90
CA GLU A 70 -10.05 -17.32 7.98
C GLU A 70 -10.55 -16.48 6.79
N LEU A 71 -10.51 -17.02 5.57
CA LEU A 71 -11.00 -16.34 4.38
C LEU A 71 -12.52 -16.19 4.42
N GLN A 72 -13.24 -17.23 4.83
CA GLN A 72 -14.69 -17.22 4.97
C GLN A 72 -15.13 -16.22 6.05
N LYS A 73 -14.46 -16.21 7.20
CA LYS A 73 -14.69 -15.23 8.27
C LYS A 73 -14.48 -13.81 7.76
N MET A 74 -13.41 -13.58 6.99
CA MET A 74 -13.12 -12.28 6.38
C MET A 74 -14.23 -11.82 5.43
N LEU A 75 -14.84 -12.72 4.66
CA LEU A 75 -15.98 -12.37 3.78
C LEU A 75 -17.21 -11.95 4.59
N ILE A 76 -17.48 -12.60 5.72
CA ILE A 76 -18.58 -12.20 6.63
C ILE A 76 -18.28 -10.84 7.26
N VAL A 77 -17.05 -10.62 7.74
CA VAL A 77 -16.60 -9.31 8.24
C VAL A 77 -16.73 -8.25 7.15
N ARG A 78 -16.35 -8.52 5.89
CA ARG A 78 -16.52 -7.58 4.78
C ARG A 78 -18.00 -7.22 4.54
N SER A 79 -18.90 -8.18 4.69
CA SER A 79 -20.33 -7.97 4.48
C SER A 79 -21.00 -7.12 5.57
N LEU A 80 -20.47 -7.13 6.80
CA LEU A 80 -21.09 -6.49 7.98
C LEU A 80 -20.28 -5.33 8.58
N ARG A 81 -18.95 -5.47 8.65
CA ARG A 81 -17.98 -4.60 9.33
C ARG A 81 -16.78 -4.34 8.43
N SER A 82 -17.03 -3.62 7.32
CA SER A 82 -16.01 -3.31 6.31
C SER A 82 -14.81 -2.53 6.89
N ASP A 83 -15.01 -1.80 7.98
CA ASP A 83 -13.98 -1.12 8.76
C ASP A 83 -12.94 -2.07 9.36
N ARG A 84 -13.30 -3.33 9.61
CA ARG A 84 -12.43 -4.36 10.21
C ARG A 84 -11.71 -5.24 9.18
N VAL A 85 -12.03 -5.10 7.89
CA VAL A 85 -11.40 -5.89 6.82
C VAL A 85 -9.87 -5.74 6.77
N PRO A 86 -9.26 -4.54 6.95
CA PRO A 86 -7.80 -4.41 6.95
C PRO A 86 -7.11 -5.29 8.00
N PHE A 87 -7.71 -5.49 9.17
CA PHE A 87 -7.18 -6.35 10.22
C PHE A 87 -7.26 -7.83 9.82
N CYS A 88 -8.38 -8.24 9.23
CA CYS A 88 -8.54 -9.60 8.69
C CYS A 88 -7.51 -9.89 7.60
N VAL A 89 -7.33 -8.98 6.65
CA VAL A 89 -6.35 -9.10 5.56
C VAL A 89 -4.93 -9.19 6.12
N THR A 90 -4.59 -8.33 7.08
CA THR A 90 -3.28 -8.34 7.73
C THR A 90 -3.00 -9.69 8.39
N LYS A 91 -3.95 -10.18 9.19
CA LYS A 91 -3.85 -11.49 9.87
C LYS A 91 -3.70 -12.64 8.88
N PHE A 92 -4.49 -12.64 7.81
CA PHE A 92 -4.43 -13.65 6.76
C PHE A 92 -3.07 -13.65 6.05
N ILE A 93 -2.51 -12.48 5.73
CA ILE A 93 -1.17 -12.38 5.14
C ILE A 93 -0.11 -12.90 6.12
N ILE A 94 -0.18 -12.53 7.40
CA ILE A 94 0.76 -13.01 8.42
C ILE A 94 0.72 -14.54 8.51
N ASN A 95 -0.47 -15.14 8.57
CA ASN A 95 -0.63 -16.58 8.74
C ASN A 95 -0.16 -17.39 7.53
N ASN A 96 -0.28 -16.83 6.32
CA ASN A 96 0.02 -17.56 5.08
C ASN A 96 1.41 -17.23 4.48
N LEU A 97 1.89 -15.99 4.63
CA LEU A 97 3.13 -15.49 4.02
C LEU A 97 4.17 -15.04 5.06
N GLY A 98 3.74 -14.67 6.27
CA GLY A 98 4.59 -14.19 7.36
C GLY A 98 4.57 -12.68 7.55
N SER A 99 5.00 -12.21 8.73
CA SER A 99 4.84 -10.81 9.15
C SER A 99 5.61 -9.78 8.31
N LYS A 100 6.74 -10.20 7.71
CA LYS A 100 7.54 -9.37 6.78
C LYS A 100 6.76 -8.82 5.58
N PHE A 101 5.59 -9.38 5.25
CA PHE A 101 4.75 -8.95 4.13
C PHE A 101 3.71 -7.88 4.51
N VAL A 102 3.56 -7.58 5.80
CA VAL A 102 2.69 -6.49 6.29
C VAL A 102 3.49 -5.42 7.05
N GLU A 103 4.70 -5.74 7.47
CA GLU A 103 5.63 -4.80 8.08
C GLU A 103 6.26 -3.89 7.01
N PRO A 104 6.33 -2.58 7.25
CA PRO A 104 7.03 -1.68 6.33
C PRO A 104 8.52 -2.05 6.30
N PRO A 105 9.13 -2.21 5.11
CA PRO A 105 10.54 -2.54 5.01
C PRO A 105 11.41 -1.41 5.57
N ILE A 106 12.50 -1.78 6.22
CA ILE A 106 13.53 -0.80 6.62
C ILE A 106 14.16 -0.25 5.35
N LEU A 107 14.14 1.08 5.18
CA LEU A 107 14.80 1.73 4.06
C LEU A 107 16.32 1.60 4.21
N ASP A 108 16.93 0.79 3.35
CA ASP A 108 18.37 0.70 3.22
C ASP A 108 18.83 1.28 1.88
N LEU A 109 19.39 2.48 1.92
CA LEU A 109 19.87 3.15 0.71
C LEU A 109 21.11 2.49 0.11
N SER A 110 21.85 1.68 0.88
CA SER A 110 23.02 0.97 0.36
C SER A 110 22.57 -0.15 -0.57
N SER A 111 21.61 -0.98 -0.15
CA SER A 111 21.06 -2.04 -0.99
C SER A 111 20.33 -1.48 -2.22
N VAL A 112 19.50 -0.44 -2.05
CA VAL A 112 18.86 0.23 -3.20
C VAL A 112 19.89 0.81 -4.16
N TYR A 113 20.98 1.39 -3.64
CA TYR A 113 22.06 1.84 -4.50
C TYR A 113 22.67 0.66 -5.24
N GLU A 114 23.06 -0.43 -4.59
CA GLU A 114 23.69 -1.60 -5.20
C GLU A 114 22.81 -2.22 -6.31
N ASP A 115 21.52 -2.40 -6.05
CA ASP A 115 20.53 -2.99 -6.96
C ASP A 115 20.18 -2.09 -8.16
N SER A 116 20.43 -0.78 -8.07
CA SER A 116 20.19 0.12 -9.20
C SER A 116 21.20 -0.10 -10.33
N LEU A 117 20.97 0.55 -11.47
CA LEU A 117 21.94 0.62 -12.56
C LEU A 117 22.11 2.07 -12.95
N PRO A 118 23.22 2.44 -13.61
CA PRO A 118 23.41 3.82 -14.04
C PRO A 118 22.32 4.33 -15.00
N LYS A 119 21.64 3.44 -15.71
CA LYS A 119 20.49 3.78 -16.56
C LYS A 119 19.16 3.79 -15.82
N THR A 120 19.13 3.40 -14.55
CA THR A 120 17.93 3.30 -13.72
C THR A 120 17.98 4.38 -12.63
N PRO A 121 17.29 5.51 -12.81
CA PRO A 121 17.21 6.53 -11.78
C PRO A 121 16.44 5.99 -10.56
N ILE A 122 16.94 6.28 -9.37
CA ILE A 122 16.25 6.02 -8.10
C ILE A 122 15.37 7.23 -7.80
N ILE A 123 14.12 7.00 -7.43
CA ILE A 123 13.19 8.08 -7.07
C ILE A 123 12.73 7.85 -5.63
N PHE A 124 12.87 8.87 -4.78
CA PHE A 124 12.26 8.90 -3.46
C PHE A 124 10.90 9.56 -3.58
N VAL A 125 9.90 8.99 -2.91
CA VAL A 125 8.59 9.61 -2.73
C VAL A 125 8.47 9.93 -1.25
N LEU A 126 8.39 11.21 -0.92
CA LEU A 126 8.41 11.67 0.46
C LEU A 126 7.02 11.99 0.98
N SER A 127 6.82 11.67 2.26
CA SER A 127 5.71 12.25 3.00
C SER A 127 6.06 13.68 3.42
N PRO A 128 5.06 14.57 3.58
CA PRO A 128 5.31 15.94 4.04
C PRO A 128 6.15 15.97 5.33
N GLY A 129 7.20 16.79 5.33
CA GLY A 129 8.09 16.97 6.49
C GLY A 129 9.23 15.95 6.62
N VAL A 130 9.36 14.98 5.69
CA VAL A 130 10.51 14.07 5.62
C VAL A 130 11.57 14.65 4.67
N ASP A 131 12.85 14.68 5.09
CA ASP A 131 13.98 15.10 4.24
C ASP A 131 15.07 14.00 4.21
N PRO A 132 15.33 13.35 3.05
CA PRO A 132 16.33 12.30 2.92
C PRO A 132 17.76 12.82 2.72
N SER A 133 17.98 14.14 2.69
CA SER A 133 19.28 14.76 2.37
C SER A 133 20.42 14.27 3.26
N ALA A 134 20.17 14.09 4.56
CA ALA A 134 21.16 13.57 5.51
C ALA A 134 21.56 12.12 5.18
N ASN A 135 20.57 11.26 4.90
CA ASN A 135 20.79 9.85 4.55
C ASN A 135 21.57 9.71 3.23
N LEU A 136 21.26 10.57 2.27
CA LEU A 136 21.95 10.64 0.98
C LEU A 136 23.39 11.14 1.10
N THR A 137 23.64 12.12 1.96
CA THR A 137 24.99 12.61 2.26
C THR A 137 25.82 11.52 2.94
N ALA A 138 25.25 10.80 3.90
CA ALA A 138 25.91 9.67 4.55
C ALA A 138 26.23 8.55 3.55
N LEU A 139 25.33 8.24 2.60
CA LEU A 139 25.61 7.30 1.51
C LEU A 139 26.76 7.80 0.62
N ALA A 140 26.80 9.11 0.32
CA ALA A 140 27.87 9.74 -0.46
C ALA A 140 29.26 9.64 0.18
N GLU A 141 29.31 9.77 1.50
CA GLU A 141 30.52 9.54 2.28
C GLU A 141 30.89 8.06 2.29
N LYS A 142 29.92 7.16 2.50
CA LYS A 142 30.14 5.72 2.57
C LYS A 142 30.74 5.13 1.28
N MET A 143 30.31 5.56 0.09
CA MET A 143 30.86 5.03 -1.18
C MET A 143 31.96 5.92 -1.79
N ASP A 144 32.59 6.77 -0.96
CA ASP A 144 33.69 7.67 -1.33
C ASP A 144 33.39 8.50 -2.59
N PHE A 145 32.24 9.17 -2.60
CA PHE A 145 31.82 10.04 -3.70
C PHE A 145 31.36 11.42 -3.28
N ARG A 146 31.67 11.84 -2.05
CA ARG A 146 31.34 13.17 -1.54
C ARG A 146 31.73 14.30 -2.50
N LYS A 147 32.89 14.18 -3.17
CA LYS A 147 33.38 15.18 -4.13
C LYS A 147 32.53 15.30 -5.41
N ASN A 148 31.77 14.26 -5.73
CA ASN A 148 30.94 14.15 -6.94
C ASN A 148 29.44 14.14 -6.61
N PHE A 149 29.08 14.41 -5.36
CA PHE A 149 27.70 14.54 -4.93
C PHE A 149 27.24 15.99 -5.17
N LEU A 150 26.28 16.18 -6.07
CA LEU A 150 25.76 17.49 -6.48
C LEU A 150 24.31 17.69 -5.98
N PRO A 151 24.11 18.05 -4.70
CA PRO A 151 22.77 18.35 -4.21
C PRO A 151 22.20 19.56 -4.97
N LEU A 152 21.01 19.41 -5.54
CA LEU A 152 20.31 20.47 -6.26
C LEU A 152 18.82 20.33 -6.02
N SER A 153 18.18 21.36 -5.47
CA SER A 153 16.72 21.43 -5.30
C SER A 153 16.06 22.03 -6.53
N LEU A 154 15.05 21.37 -7.10
CA LEU A 154 14.28 21.94 -8.21
C LEU A 154 13.29 23.01 -7.74
N GLY A 155 13.70 24.26 -7.82
CA GLY A 155 12.82 25.43 -7.76
C GLY A 155 12.58 26.04 -9.15
N GLN A 156 11.84 27.16 -9.17
CA GLN A 156 11.69 27.98 -10.38
C GLN A 156 13.07 28.36 -10.93
N GLY A 157 13.31 28.06 -12.22
CA GLY A 157 14.57 28.38 -12.90
C GLY A 157 15.73 27.39 -12.71
N GLN A 158 15.56 26.29 -11.97
CA GLN A 158 16.64 25.32 -11.70
C GLN A 158 16.78 24.21 -12.77
N ALA A 159 15.80 24.06 -13.65
CA ALA A 159 15.81 23.01 -14.69
C ALA A 159 17.03 23.06 -15.64
N PRO A 160 17.53 24.23 -16.10
CA PRO A 160 18.74 24.28 -16.92
C PRO A 160 19.99 23.80 -16.17
N ILE A 161 20.13 24.18 -14.90
CA ILE A 161 21.25 23.78 -14.03
C ILE A 161 21.20 22.27 -13.78
N ALA A 162 20.01 21.72 -13.53
CA ALA A 162 19.80 20.27 -13.40
C ALA A 162 20.26 19.53 -14.67
N THR A 163 19.86 20.02 -15.85
CA THR A 163 20.24 19.42 -17.13
C THR A 163 21.75 19.46 -17.36
N GLN A 164 22.40 20.57 -17.02
CA GLN A 164 23.84 20.71 -17.10
C GLN A 164 24.58 19.75 -16.15
N ASN A 165 24.14 19.67 -14.89
CA ASN A 165 24.72 18.75 -13.90
C ASN A 165 24.57 17.28 -14.34
N ILE A 166 23.44 16.92 -14.96
CA ILE A 166 23.26 15.59 -15.57
C ILE A 166 24.30 15.36 -16.67
N ALA A 167 24.43 16.29 -17.62
CA ALA A 167 25.34 16.15 -18.75
C ALA A 167 26.81 16.05 -18.32
N GLU A 168 27.22 16.84 -17.33
CA GLU A 168 28.56 16.79 -16.74
C GLU A 168 28.79 15.49 -15.98
N GLY A 169 27.80 15.04 -15.21
CA GLY A 169 27.79 13.76 -14.51
C GLY A 169 27.95 12.55 -15.42
N VAL A 170 27.39 12.61 -16.63
CA VAL A 170 27.58 11.62 -17.68
C VAL A 170 29.01 11.63 -18.23
N ARG A 171 29.60 12.81 -18.40
CA ARG A 171 30.93 12.99 -19.02
C ARG A 171 32.08 12.63 -18.09
N LEU A 172 31.99 13.04 -16.82
CA LEU A 172 33.13 12.98 -15.92
C LEU A 172 33.28 11.62 -15.23
N LEU A 173 32.19 10.91 -14.92
CA LEU A 173 32.27 9.64 -14.20
C LEU A 173 31.04 8.75 -14.48
N PRO A 174 31.21 7.49 -14.93
CA PRO A 174 30.12 6.55 -15.15
C PRO A 174 29.45 6.05 -13.84
N MET A 175 29.36 6.86 -12.78
CA MET A 175 28.79 6.39 -11.51
C MET A 175 28.04 7.39 -10.62
N LYS A 176 28.21 8.71 -10.74
CA LYS A 176 27.94 9.56 -9.55
C LYS A 176 27.32 10.92 -9.88
N THR A 177 25.99 10.99 -9.99
CA THR A 177 25.26 12.27 -9.86
C THR A 177 23.92 12.05 -9.17
N LEU A 178 23.85 12.44 -7.90
CA LEU A 178 22.61 12.52 -7.15
C LEU A 178 21.89 13.83 -7.51
N MET A 179 20.56 13.84 -7.67
CA MET A 179 19.82 15.08 -7.92
C MET A 179 18.56 15.13 -7.07
N LEU A 180 18.34 16.22 -6.33
CA LEU A 180 17.19 16.35 -5.41
C LEU A 180 16.02 17.09 -6.11
N LEU A 181 15.20 16.40 -6.89
CA LEU A 181 14.15 17.06 -7.68
C LEU A 181 12.85 17.38 -6.91
N HIS A 182 12.87 18.18 -5.84
CA HIS A 182 11.65 18.52 -5.09
C HIS A 182 10.67 19.39 -5.90
N SER A 183 9.86 18.79 -6.78
CA SER A 183 8.59 19.31 -7.34
C SER A 183 7.96 18.35 -8.38
N SER A 184 6.62 18.33 -8.39
CA SER A 184 5.68 17.61 -9.28
C SER A 184 6.30 16.70 -10.35
N LEU A 185 6.02 15.39 -10.25
CA LEU A 185 6.23 14.30 -11.23
C LEU A 185 6.37 14.68 -12.72
N ASN A 186 5.64 15.67 -13.20
CA ASN A 186 5.67 16.09 -14.61
C ASN A 186 6.98 16.81 -15.01
N SER A 187 7.60 17.60 -14.12
CA SER A 187 8.88 18.27 -14.37
C SER A 187 10.07 17.31 -14.26
N ALA A 188 9.97 16.31 -13.37
CA ALA A 188 10.99 15.28 -13.22
C ALA A 188 11.05 14.34 -14.44
N LYS A 189 9.88 13.97 -15.00
CA LYS A 189 9.80 13.08 -16.17
C LYS A 189 10.58 13.59 -17.38
N SER A 190 10.39 14.84 -17.80
CA SER A 190 11.07 15.41 -18.99
C SER A 190 12.59 15.42 -18.87
N SER A 191 13.12 15.65 -17.66
CA SER A 191 14.56 15.66 -17.37
C SER A 191 15.16 14.24 -17.29
N LEU A 192 14.36 13.24 -16.92
CA LEU A 192 14.78 11.83 -16.83
C LEU A 192 14.76 11.12 -18.19
N THR A 193 13.79 11.41 -19.07
CA THR A 193 13.67 10.76 -20.39
C THR A 193 14.83 11.11 -21.34
N TYR A 194 15.45 12.28 -21.19
CA TYR A 194 16.57 12.71 -22.04
C TYR A 194 17.87 11.91 -21.80
N SER A 195 17.91 11.02 -20.81
CA SER A 195 19.16 10.47 -20.27
C SER A 195 19.29 8.96 -20.27
N SER A 196 18.38 8.20 -20.88
CA SER A 196 18.42 6.73 -20.89
C SER A 196 19.65 6.12 -21.58
N ASP A 197 20.45 6.92 -22.29
CA ASP A 197 21.60 6.44 -23.06
C ASP A 197 22.92 6.35 -22.28
N TYR A 198 22.99 6.82 -21.03
CA TYR A 198 24.29 7.08 -20.39
C TYR A 198 24.52 6.37 -19.05
N SER A 199 25.81 6.27 -18.70
CA SER A 199 26.36 5.40 -17.66
C SER A 199 26.33 6.00 -16.24
N THR A 200 25.40 6.88 -15.84
CA THR A 200 25.48 7.55 -14.51
C THR A 200 24.26 7.31 -13.62
N ARG A 201 24.42 6.69 -12.43
CA ARG A 201 23.34 6.47 -11.44
C ARG A 201 22.81 7.79 -10.93
N LYS A 202 21.50 7.93 -10.94
CA LYS A 202 20.78 9.13 -10.52
C LYS A 202 19.86 8.80 -9.39
N PHE A 203 19.68 9.77 -8.50
CA PHE A 203 18.58 9.75 -7.55
C PHE A 203 17.77 11.01 -7.80
N CYS A 204 16.48 10.97 -7.50
CA CYS A 204 15.45 12.00 -7.68
C CYS A 204 14.56 11.93 -6.44
N ILE A 205 13.98 13.04 -5.98
CA ILE A 205 13.11 13.08 -4.80
C ILE A 205 11.87 13.85 -5.18
N ASP A 206 10.68 13.27 -5.05
CA ASP A 206 9.38 13.93 -5.19
C ASP A 206 8.79 14.23 -3.79
#